data_AF-A0A9E0IVK7-F1
#
_entry.id   AF-A0A9E0IVK7-F1
#
_cell.length_a   1.000
_cell.length_b   1.000
_cell.length_c   1.000
_cell.angle_alpha   90.00
_cell.angle_beta   90.00
_cell.angle_gamma   90.00
#
_symmetry.space_group_name_H-M   'P 1'
#
loop_
_entity.id
_entity.type
_entity.pdbx_description
1 polymer ?
#
loop_
_entity_poly.entity_id
_entity_poly.type
_entity_poly.pdbx_seq_one_letter_code
_entity_poly.pdbx_strand_id
1 'polypeptide(L)'
;MLIAFFCCQCAFAQKAAFRPDHASVRIPATISFRNESKGADRYEWSFGDGAQSTEVSPSHLYLKSGRYVVILKAFKGKKMKQVQHEIDVLPPEGCVVSIETPMGTMVAKLYDQTPKHRDNFFKLVEEGFFDDLLFHRVISGFMIQGGDPNSRGADKSKMLGGGGPGYTVPAEFNPALIHKKGALAAARTGDQVNPKKESSGSQFYIVQGNVQSDQSLTQNEERKGIRYNAEQRAAYQSLGGTPFLDMDYTVFGEVVYGLEVIDKIAATKTERGDRPAADVTMKIRAVH
;
A
#
# COMPACT_ATOMS: atom_id res chain seq x y z
N MET A 1 22.58 3.30 -69.05
CA MET A 1 21.25 2.84 -68.61
C MET A 1 21.37 2.35 -67.18
N LEU A 2 21.25 3.26 -66.20
CA LEU A 2 21.29 2.91 -64.77
C LEU A 2 19.91 2.39 -64.36
N ILE A 3 19.83 1.12 -63.99
CA ILE A 3 18.65 0.51 -63.40
C ILE A 3 18.64 0.93 -61.92
N ALA A 4 17.80 1.90 -61.60
CA ALA A 4 17.48 2.25 -60.21
C ALA A 4 16.65 1.11 -59.61
N PHE A 5 17.29 0.26 -58.80
CA PHE A 5 16.62 -0.67 -57.91
C PHE A 5 15.86 0.14 -56.85
N PHE A 6 14.60 0.45 -57.14
CA PHE A 6 13.64 0.91 -56.12
C PHE A 6 13.37 -0.29 -55.21
N CYS A 7 14.19 -0.42 -54.16
CA CYS A 7 13.92 -1.34 -53.07
C CYS A 7 12.62 -0.85 -52.41
N CYS A 8 11.49 -1.47 -52.79
CA CYS A 8 10.22 -1.31 -52.12
C CYS A 8 10.40 -1.88 -50.71
N GLN A 9 10.83 -1.03 -49.78
CA GLN A 9 10.70 -1.31 -48.37
C GLN A 9 9.20 -1.49 -48.12
N CYS A 10 8.75 -2.74 -48.06
CA CYS A 10 7.47 -3.08 -47.48
C CYS A 10 7.46 -2.50 -46.06
N ALA A 11 6.92 -1.29 -45.93
CA ALA A 11 6.67 -0.69 -44.64
C ALA A 11 5.80 -1.69 -43.88
N PHE A 12 6.35 -2.29 -42.82
CA PHE A 12 5.63 -3.25 -41.99
C PHE A 12 4.24 -2.68 -41.69
N ALA A 13 3.20 -3.41 -42.09
CA ALA A 13 1.83 -2.99 -41.90
C ALA A 13 1.59 -2.74 -40.40
N GLN A 14 0.94 -1.63 -40.08
CA GLN A 14 0.63 -1.27 -38.70
C GLN A 14 -0.19 -2.40 -38.04
N LYS A 15 0.26 -2.88 -36.89
CA LYS A 15 -0.40 -3.92 -36.09
C LYS A 15 -0.43 -3.49 -34.63
N ALA A 16 -1.62 -3.53 -34.02
CA ALA A 16 -1.75 -3.46 -32.57
C ALA A 16 -1.62 -4.87 -31.98
N ALA A 17 -0.78 -5.02 -30.95
CA ALA A 17 -0.60 -6.28 -30.23
C ALA A 17 -0.06 -5.96 -28.83
N PHE A 18 -0.51 -6.71 -27.82
CA PHE A 18 0.10 -6.70 -26.51
C PHE A 18 -0.07 -8.05 -25.82
N ARG A 19 0.69 -8.25 -24.74
CA ARG A 19 0.58 -9.41 -23.88
C ARG A 19 0.57 -8.97 -22.42
N PRO A 20 -0.47 -9.30 -21.63
CA PRO A 20 -0.39 -9.18 -20.18
C PRO A 20 0.59 -10.22 -19.63
N ASP A 21 1.25 -9.93 -18.52
CA ASP A 21 2.06 -10.92 -17.79
C ASP A 21 1.19 -12.02 -17.16
N HIS A 22 -0.06 -11.71 -16.80
CA HIS A 22 -1.05 -12.66 -16.29
C HIS A 22 -2.42 -12.49 -16.95
N ALA A 23 -3.06 -13.61 -17.29
CA ALA A 23 -4.46 -13.61 -17.74
C ALA A 23 -5.45 -13.74 -16.57
N SER A 24 -4.99 -14.24 -15.41
CA SER A 24 -5.77 -14.30 -14.18
C SER A 24 -4.89 -14.12 -12.95
N VAL A 25 -5.34 -13.30 -11.99
CA VAL A 25 -4.59 -12.93 -10.78
C VAL A 25 -5.53 -12.51 -9.64
N ARG A 26 -5.15 -12.74 -8.38
CA ARG A 26 -5.91 -12.27 -7.20
C ARG A 26 -5.48 -10.88 -6.78
N ILE A 27 -6.43 -10.04 -6.38
CA ILE A 27 -6.12 -8.69 -5.88
C ILE A 27 -5.52 -8.70 -4.47
N PRO A 28 -4.70 -7.69 -4.10
CA PRO A 28 -4.23 -6.60 -4.96
C PRO A 28 -3.23 -7.11 -6.00
N ALA A 29 -3.45 -6.73 -7.27
CA ALA A 29 -2.68 -7.23 -8.39
C ALA A 29 -2.20 -6.10 -9.28
N THR A 30 -0.90 -6.01 -9.50
CA THR A 30 -0.33 -5.19 -10.57
C THR A 30 -0.07 -6.08 -11.78
N ILE A 31 -0.69 -5.77 -12.91
CA ILE A 31 -0.51 -6.48 -14.19
C ILE A 31 0.31 -5.59 -15.11
N SER A 32 1.37 -6.14 -15.68
CA SER A 32 2.21 -5.44 -16.65
C SER A 32 1.81 -5.82 -18.07
N PHE A 33 1.59 -4.81 -18.92
CA PHE A 33 1.14 -4.99 -20.30
C PHE A 33 2.31 -4.71 -21.25
N ARG A 34 2.90 -5.78 -21.79
CA ARG A 34 3.96 -5.67 -22.79
C ARG A 34 3.36 -5.34 -24.15
N ASN A 35 3.69 -4.17 -24.69
CA ASN A 35 3.30 -3.80 -26.04
C ASN A 35 4.18 -4.48 -27.08
N GLU A 36 3.52 -5.14 -28.03
CA GLU A 36 4.13 -5.88 -29.15
C GLU A 36 3.70 -5.30 -30.50
N SER A 37 3.12 -4.08 -30.48
CA SER A 37 2.64 -3.39 -31.66
C SER A 37 3.78 -3.04 -32.61
N LYS A 38 3.49 -3.04 -33.91
CA LYS A 38 4.45 -2.68 -34.97
C LYS A 38 3.93 -1.50 -35.76
N GLY A 39 4.84 -0.58 -36.10
CA GLY A 39 4.54 0.55 -36.97
C GLY A 39 3.57 1.55 -36.36
N ALA A 40 3.69 1.85 -35.07
CA ALA A 40 2.92 2.87 -34.36
C ALA A 40 3.87 3.86 -33.65
N ASP A 41 3.44 5.12 -33.51
CA ASP A 41 4.17 6.22 -32.87
C ASP A 41 3.54 6.67 -31.54
N ARG A 42 2.28 6.30 -31.30
CA ARG A 42 1.51 6.69 -30.10
C ARG A 42 0.57 5.58 -29.66
N TYR A 43 0.34 5.48 -28.35
CA TYR A 43 -0.49 4.44 -27.73
C TYR A 43 -1.51 5.05 -26.77
N GLU A 44 -2.67 4.43 -26.67
CA GLU A 44 -3.68 4.70 -25.64
C GLU A 44 -4.18 3.36 -25.10
N TRP A 45 -4.26 3.27 -23.78
CA TRP A 45 -4.72 2.09 -23.05
C TRP A 45 -6.01 2.40 -22.31
N SER A 46 -6.90 1.42 -22.26
CA SER A 46 -8.03 1.38 -21.33
C SER A 46 -7.95 0.06 -20.58
N PHE A 47 -7.92 0.11 -19.25
CA PHE A 47 -7.78 -1.08 -18.41
C PHE A 47 -9.12 -1.75 -18.06
N GLY A 48 -10.24 -1.14 -18.45
CA GLY A 48 -11.58 -1.69 -18.25
C GLY A 48 -12.23 -1.34 -16.90
N ASP A 49 -11.49 -0.69 -16.00
CA ASP A 49 -11.96 -0.18 -14.70
C ASP A 49 -12.14 1.35 -14.68
N GLY A 50 -12.00 1.99 -15.84
CA GLY A 50 -12.04 3.45 -16.02
C GLY A 50 -10.66 4.10 -16.10
N ALA A 51 -9.59 3.42 -15.67
CA ALA A 51 -8.23 3.92 -15.79
C ALA A 51 -7.67 3.78 -17.20
N GLN A 52 -6.73 4.67 -17.55
CA GLN A 52 -6.13 4.77 -18.87
C GLN A 52 -4.62 5.07 -18.75
N SER A 53 -3.89 4.83 -19.83
CA SER A 53 -2.46 5.18 -19.93
C SER A 53 -2.08 5.50 -21.37
N THR A 54 -0.98 6.24 -21.55
CA THR A 54 -0.34 6.48 -22.85
C THR A 54 1.09 5.95 -22.92
N GLU A 55 1.53 5.23 -21.89
CA GLU A 55 2.86 4.64 -21.85
C GLU A 55 3.02 3.55 -22.91
N VAL A 56 4.27 3.31 -23.33
CA VAL A 56 4.56 2.29 -24.34
C VAL A 56 4.20 0.90 -23.83
N SER A 57 4.51 0.56 -22.57
CA SER A 57 4.15 -0.71 -21.92
C SER A 57 3.84 -0.43 -20.45
N PRO A 58 2.58 -0.13 -20.10
CA PRO A 58 2.20 0.26 -18.75
C PRO A 58 2.08 -0.94 -17.81
N SER A 59 2.12 -0.66 -16.52
CA SER A 59 1.59 -1.54 -15.47
C SER A 59 0.38 -0.89 -14.81
N HIS A 60 -0.60 -1.68 -14.39
CA HIS A 60 -1.84 -1.19 -13.77
C HIS A 60 -2.23 -2.01 -12.55
N LEU A 61 -2.67 -1.34 -11.48
CA LEU A 61 -3.12 -1.94 -10.22
C LEU A 61 -4.64 -2.14 -10.24
N TYR A 62 -5.08 -3.38 -10.10
CA TYR A 62 -6.48 -3.73 -9.89
C TYR A 62 -6.77 -3.94 -8.40
N LEU A 63 -7.82 -3.27 -7.91
CA LEU A 63 -8.30 -3.32 -6.53
C LEU A 63 -9.75 -3.79 -6.42
N LYS A 64 -10.34 -4.23 -7.53
CA LYS A 64 -11.67 -4.83 -7.55
C LYS A 64 -11.62 -6.11 -8.35
N SER A 65 -12.29 -7.13 -7.85
CA SER A 65 -12.47 -8.38 -8.58
C SER A 65 -13.47 -8.19 -9.72
N GLY A 66 -13.27 -8.94 -10.78
CA GLY A 66 -14.08 -8.85 -11.98
C GLY A 66 -13.34 -9.28 -13.21
N ARG A 67 -14.08 -9.33 -14.32
CA ARG A 67 -13.51 -9.51 -15.65
C ARG A 67 -13.31 -8.16 -16.29
N TYR A 68 -12.09 -7.89 -16.73
CA TYR A 68 -11.73 -6.62 -17.36
C TYR A 68 -11.36 -6.83 -18.82
N VAL A 69 -11.85 -5.93 -19.67
CA VAL A 69 -11.46 -5.86 -21.08
C VAL A 69 -10.40 -4.78 -21.23
N VAL A 70 -9.15 -5.19 -21.37
CA VAL A 70 -8.03 -4.29 -21.60
C VAL A 70 -7.91 -4.02 -23.09
N ILE A 71 -7.87 -2.75 -23.47
CA ILE A 71 -7.81 -2.30 -24.86
C ILE A 71 -6.52 -1.50 -25.07
N LEU A 72 -5.75 -1.87 -26.09
CA LEU A 72 -4.67 -1.06 -26.63
C LEU A 72 -5.09 -0.48 -27.97
N LYS A 73 -5.00 0.84 -28.11
CA LYS A 73 -5.05 1.54 -29.39
C LYS A 73 -3.64 2.00 -29.77
N ALA A 74 -3.17 1.60 -30.94
CA ALA A 74 -1.88 1.99 -31.52
C ALA A 74 -2.10 2.89 -32.73
N PHE A 75 -1.48 4.07 -32.74
CA PHE A 75 -1.68 5.11 -33.74
C PHE A 75 -0.44 5.29 -34.63
N LYS A 76 -0.66 5.71 -35.89
CA LYS A 76 0.37 6.16 -36.83
C LYS A 76 -0.24 7.29 -37.65
N GLY A 77 0.06 8.53 -37.27
CA GLY A 77 -0.70 9.70 -37.76
C GLY A 77 -2.21 9.53 -37.51
N LYS A 78 -3.03 9.60 -38.57
CA LYS A 78 -4.49 9.41 -38.49
C LYS A 78 -4.95 7.95 -38.46
N LYS A 79 -4.06 6.98 -38.71
CA LYS A 79 -4.42 5.55 -38.73
C LYS A 79 -4.35 4.98 -37.31
N MET A 80 -5.36 4.20 -36.95
CA MET A 80 -5.45 3.52 -35.65
C MET A 80 -5.73 2.04 -35.87
N LYS A 81 -5.02 1.21 -35.10
CA LYS A 81 -5.32 -0.21 -34.92
C LYS A 81 -5.54 -0.46 -33.43
N GLN A 82 -6.43 -1.37 -33.10
CA GLN A 82 -6.67 -1.75 -31.73
C GLN A 82 -6.67 -3.27 -31.57
N VAL A 83 -6.38 -3.70 -30.35
CA VAL A 83 -6.48 -5.08 -29.89
C VAL A 83 -7.01 -5.05 -28.47
N GLN A 84 -7.71 -6.11 -28.08
CA GLN A 84 -8.23 -6.26 -26.73
C GLN A 84 -7.87 -7.63 -26.17
N HIS A 85 -7.69 -7.70 -24.85
CA HIS A 85 -7.55 -8.93 -24.10
C HIS A 85 -8.43 -8.87 -22.87
N GLU A 86 -9.08 -9.99 -22.57
CA GLU A 86 -9.77 -10.18 -21.29
C GLU A 86 -8.79 -10.68 -20.24
N ILE A 87 -8.96 -10.19 -19.02
CA ILE A 87 -8.26 -10.68 -17.83
C ILE A 87 -9.29 -10.97 -16.73
N ASP A 88 -9.05 -12.02 -15.95
CA ASP A 88 -9.88 -12.39 -14.80
C ASP A 88 -9.17 -12.00 -13.50
N VAL A 89 -9.67 -10.96 -12.86
CA VAL A 89 -9.15 -10.47 -11.59
C VAL A 89 -10.00 -11.07 -10.47
N LEU A 90 -9.38 -11.93 -9.67
CA LEU A 90 -10.03 -12.71 -8.63
C LEU A 90 -10.07 -11.93 -7.30
N PRO A 91 -11.04 -12.21 -6.42
CA PRO A 91 -11.12 -11.60 -5.09
C PRO A 91 -9.86 -11.90 -4.26
N PRO A 92 -9.57 -11.04 -3.26
CA PRO A 92 -8.39 -11.19 -2.43
C PRO A 92 -8.49 -12.44 -1.54
N GLU A 93 -7.33 -12.91 -1.08
CA GLU A 93 -7.28 -13.88 0.00
C GLU A 93 -7.22 -13.14 1.35
N GLY A 94 -8.25 -13.34 2.18
CA GLY A 94 -8.38 -12.67 3.47
C GLY A 94 -8.89 -11.23 3.36
N CYS A 95 -8.78 -10.49 4.46
CA CYS A 95 -9.22 -9.10 4.53
C CYS A 95 -8.14 -8.16 3.97
N VAL A 96 -8.48 -7.41 2.92
CA VAL A 96 -7.59 -6.44 2.28
C VAL A 96 -8.26 -5.06 2.25
N VAL A 97 -7.47 -4.02 2.48
CA VAL A 97 -7.92 -2.63 2.47
C VAL A 97 -7.00 -1.76 1.62
N SER A 98 -7.56 -0.80 0.89
CA SER A 98 -6.80 0.30 0.28
C SER A 98 -6.79 1.50 1.22
N ILE A 99 -5.66 2.20 1.29
CA ILE A 99 -5.47 3.44 2.05
C ILE A 99 -5.04 4.50 1.03
N GLU A 100 -5.98 5.33 0.62
CA GLU A 100 -5.77 6.42 -0.32
C GLU A 100 -5.32 7.67 0.42
N THR A 101 -4.27 8.32 -0.09
CA THR A 101 -3.72 9.56 0.45
C THR A 101 -3.35 10.52 -0.70
N PRO A 102 -3.13 11.81 -0.43
CA PRO A 102 -2.58 12.73 -1.43
C PRO A 102 -1.21 12.33 -1.99
N MET A 103 -0.46 11.45 -1.31
CA MET A 103 0.88 10.99 -1.70
C MET A 103 0.87 9.68 -2.52
N GLY A 104 -0.31 9.07 -2.70
CA GLY A 104 -0.51 7.79 -3.36
C GLY A 104 -1.36 6.82 -2.55
N THR A 105 -1.57 5.65 -3.12
CA THR A 105 -2.38 4.59 -2.53
C THR A 105 -1.49 3.50 -1.97
N MET A 106 -1.76 3.10 -0.73
CA MET A 106 -1.24 1.87 -0.14
C MET A 106 -2.33 0.79 -0.17
N VAL A 107 -1.93 -0.47 -0.26
CA VAL A 107 -2.83 -1.60 -0.02
C VAL A 107 -2.27 -2.44 1.10
N ALA A 108 -3.10 -2.75 2.10
CA ALA A 108 -2.71 -3.56 3.23
C ALA A 108 -3.52 -4.85 3.32
N LYS A 109 -2.82 -5.96 3.60
CA LYS A 109 -3.44 -7.22 4.03
C LYS A 109 -3.54 -7.22 5.54
N LEU A 110 -4.69 -7.63 6.07
CA LEU A 110 -4.90 -7.82 7.50
C LEU A 110 -4.71 -9.30 7.87
N TYR A 111 -4.15 -9.55 9.04
CA TYR A 111 -3.73 -10.89 9.47
C TYR A 111 -4.84 -11.64 10.21
N ASP A 112 -5.00 -12.92 9.86
CA ASP A 112 -5.96 -13.82 10.53
C ASP A 112 -5.49 -14.26 11.92
N GLN A 113 -4.18 -14.13 12.19
CA GLN A 113 -3.56 -14.42 13.48
C GLN A 113 -3.91 -13.39 14.56
N THR A 114 -4.47 -12.23 14.17
CA THR A 114 -4.96 -11.17 15.06
C THR A 114 -6.42 -10.84 14.74
N PRO A 115 -7.34 -11.80 14.96
CA PRO A 115 -8.72 -11.69 14.48
C PRO A 115 -9.47 -10.52 15.11
N LYS A 116 -9.24 -10.19 16.40
CA LYS A 116 -9.96 -9.06 17.03
C LYS A 116 -9.57 -7.74 16.38
N HIS A 117 -8.29 -7.53 16.09
CA HIS A 117 -7.84 -6.32 15.41
C HIS A 117 -8.25 -6.29 13.94
N ARG A 118 -8.13 -7.41 13.22
CA ARG A 118 -8.58 -7.55 11.83
C ARG A 118 -10.06 -7.19 11.71
N ASP A 119 -10.91 -7.85 12.48
CA ASP A 119 -12.37 -7.69 12.39
C ASP A 119 -12.81 -6.29 12.82
N ASN A 120 -12.20 -5.76 13.89
CA ASN A 120 -12.47 -4.40 14.33
C ASN A 120 -12.06 -3.35 13.28
N PHE A 121 -10.84 -3.45 12.76
CA PHE A 121 -10.34 -2.50 11.77
C PHE A 121 -11.17 -2.57 10.48
N PHE A 122 -11.44 -3.79 9.99
CA PHE A 122 -12.22 -4.00 8.77
C PHE A 122 -13.66 -3.48 8.91
N LYS A 123 -14.30 -3.72 10.07
CA LYS A 123 -15.62 -3.14 10.38
C LYS A 123 -15.61 -1.61 10.28
N LEU A 124 -14.63 -0.94 10.91
CA LEU A 124 -14.52 0.52 10.87
C LEU A 124 -14.27 1.04 9.44
N VAL A 125 -13.57 0.26 8.61
CA VAL A 125 -13.39 0.57 7.18
C VAL A 125 -14.72 0.48 6.42
N GLU A 126 -15.49 -0.59 6.60
CA GLU A 126 -16.83 -0.76 5.99
C GLU A 126 -17.80 0.35 6.41
N GLU A 127 -17.70 0.84 7.64
CA GLU A 127 -18.50 1.96 8.16
C GLU A 127 -18.02 3.34 7.69
N GLY A 128 -16.92 3.42 6.92
CA GLY A 128 -16.33 4.68 6.47
C GLY A 128 -15.71 5.52 7.59
N PHE A 129 -15.42 4.91 8.76
CA PHE A 129 -14.95 5.61 9.96
C PHE A 129 -13.67 6.43 9.73
N PHE A 130 -12.80 5.95 8.84
CA PHE A 130 -11.49 6.55 8.56
C PHE A 130 -11.54 7.68 7.53
N ASP A 131 -12.70 7.95 6.93
CA ASP A 131 -12.82 8.95 5.88
C ASP A 131 -12.48 10.35 6.41
N ASP A 132 -11.57 11.00 5.69
CA ASP A 132 -11.05 12.34 5.94
C ASP A 132 -10.34 12.48 7.30
N LEU A 133 -9.92 11.37 7.90
CA LEU A 133 -9.02 11.40 9.06
C LEU A 133 -7.60 11.72 8.62
N LEU A 134 -6.80 12.25 9.55
CA LEU A 134 -5.41 12.61 9.30
C LEU A 134 -4.46 11.52 9.78
N PHE A 135 -3.36 11.34 9.04
CA PHE A 135 -2.10 10.93 9.65
C PHE A 135 -1.61 12.09 10.52
N HIS A 136 -2.06 12.11 11.77
CA HIS A 136 -1.91 13.25 12.68
C HIS A 136 -0.55 13.30 13.36
N ARG A 137 0.26 12.24 13.25
CA ARG A 137 1.60 12.17 13.84
C ARG A 137 2.52 11.38 12.91
N VAL A 138 3.63 11.99 12.50
CA VAL A 138 4.57 11.44 11.52
C VAL A 138 5.99 11.62 12.01
N ILE A 139 6.73 10.53 12.19
CA ILE A 139 8.11 10.57 12.68
C ILE A 139 9.00 9.82 11.69
N SER A 140 9.84 10.57 10.98
CA SER A 140 10.83 10.01 10.05
C SER A 140 11.77 9.03 10.74
N GLY A 141 11.97 7.87 10.13
CA GLY A 141 12.74 6.75 10.69
C GLY A 141 11.97 5.93 11.73
N PHE A 142 10.67 6.20 11.94
CA PHE A 142 9.85 5.51 12.92
C PHE A 142 8.50 5.06 12.34
N MET A 143 7.51 5.94 12.22
CA MET A 143 6.15 5.55 11.82
C MET A 143 5.30 6.73 11.34
N ILE A 144 4.18 6.40 10.68
CA ILE A 144 3.07 7.31 10.36
C ILE A 144 1.82 6.85 11.11
N GLN A 145 1.26 7.68 11.98
CA GLN A 145 0.13 7.33 12.86
C GLN A 145 -1.14 8.09 12.49
N GLY A 146 -2.25 7.36 12.50
CA GLY A 146 -3.58 7.81 12.10
C GLY A 146 -4.70 7.22 12.96
N GLY A 147 -5.94 7.33 12.47
CA GLY A 147 -7.11 6.71 13.10
C GLY A 147 -7.71 7.45 14.30
N ASP A 148 -7.32 8.70 14.54
CA ASP A 148 -7.98 9.56 15.54
C ASP A 148 -9.21 10.25 14.90
N PRO A 149 -10.46 9.92 15.31
CA PRO A 149 -11.66 10.55 14.76
C PRO A 149 -11.73 12.06 15.01
N ASN A 150 -11.04 12.58 16.02
CA ASN A 150 -11.00 14.01 16.32
C ASN A 150 -10.20 14.82 15.30
N SER A 151 -9.44 14.15 14.43
CA SER A 151 -8.62 14.77 13.39
C SER A 151 -9.41 15.23 12.17
N ARG A 152 -10.65 14.73 11.99
CA ARG A 152 -11.52 15.11 10.87
C ARG A 152 -11.79 16.61 10.89
N GLY A 153 -11.33 17.32 9.86
CA GLY A 153 -11.48 18.77 9.74
C GLY A 153 -10.86 19.55 10.91
N ALA A 154 -9.92 18.96 11.64
CA ALA A 154 -9.31 19.59 12.81
C ALA A 154 -8.40 20.74 12.41
N ASP A 155 -8.56 21.89 13.06
CA ASP A 155 -7.65 23.02 12.91
C ASP A 155 -6.23 22.65 13.38
N LYS A 156 -5.22 23.39 12.91
CA LYS A 156 -3.80 23.11 13.21
C LYS A 156 -3.43 23.27 14.69
N SER A 157 -4.21 24.01 15.49
CA SER A 157 -3.94 24.21 16.91
C SER A 157 -4.47 23.06 17.79
N LYS A 158 -5.42 22.28 17.28
CA LYS A 158 -5.98 21.12 17.99
C LYS A 158 -4.91 20.04 18.19
N MET A 159 -4.71 19.67 19.46
CA MET A 159 -3.93 18.49 19.82
C MET A 159 -4.71 17.23 19.48
N LEU A 160 -4.04 16.28 18.81
CA LEU A 160 -4.61 15.03 18.32
C LEU A 160 -3.86 13.83 18.94
N GLY A 161 -4.39 12.62 18.74
CA GLY A 161 -3.90 11.37 19.32
C GLY A 161 -4.68 10.92 20.56
N GLY A 162 -5.71 11.67 20.98
CA GLY A 162 -6.53 11.37 22.15
C GLY A 162 -7.91 10.77 21.85
N GLY A 163 -8.35 10.73 20.59
CA GLY A 163 -9.67 10.21 20.23
C GLY A 163 -9.70 8.71 19.96
N GLY A 164 -10.92 8.20 19.80
CA GLY A 164 -11.21 6.80 19.46
C GLY A 164 -12.72 6.55 19.47
N PRO A 165 -13.16 5.31 19.20
CA PRO A 165 -14.57 4.95 19.11
C PRO A 165 -15.23 4.69 20.48
N GLY A 166 -14.53 4.97 21.59
CA GLY A 166 -15.03 4.77 22.95
C GLY A 166 -14.75 3.40 23.56
N TYR A 167 -13.95 2.56 22.90
CA TYR A 167 -13.54 1.25 23.40
C TYR A 167 -12.08 0.93 23.04
N THR A 168 -11.53 -0.11 23.69
CA THR A 168 -10.22 -0.69 23.43
C THR A 168 -10.34 -2.09 22.83
N VAL A 169 -9.26 -2.60 22.24
CA VAL A 169 -9.15 -3.97 21.75
C VAL A 169 -8.10 -4.72 22.57
N PRO A 170 -8.39 -5.90 23.15
CA PRO A 170 -7.39 -6.68 23.87
C PRO A 170 -6.18 -7.01 23.01
N ALA A 171 -4.97 -6.93 23.57
CA ALA A 171 -3.73 -7.21 22.84
C ALA A 171 -3.69 -8.62 22.23
N GLU A 172 -3.15 -8.74 21.01
CA GLU A 172 -2.97 -10.00 20.29
C GLU A 172 -1.49 -10.14 19.86
N PHE A 173 -0.58 -10.15 20.83
CA PHE A 173 0.85 -10.27 20.55
C PHE A 173 1.19 -11.62 19.94
N ASN A 174 1.94 -11.59 18.84
CA ASN A 174 2.34 -12.80 18.12
C ASN A 174 3.81 -12.68 17.68
N PRO A 175 4.69 -13.61 18.09
CA PRO A 175 6.12 -13.53 17.77
C PRO A 175 6.44 -13.70 16.28
N ALA A 176 5.50 -14.19 15.46
CA ALA A 176 5.64 -14.24 14.02
C ALA A 176 5.40 -12.88 13.35
N LEU A 177 4.67 -11.97 14.01
CA LEU A 177 4.24 -10.68 13.47
C LEU A 177 5.12 -9.57 14.05
N ILE A 178 6.05 -9.08 13.23
CA ILE A 178 7.08 -8.12 13.65
C ILE A 178 6.83 -6.73 13.07
N HIS A 179 7.39 -5.71 13.71
CA HIS A 179 7.30 -4.32 13.28
C HIS A 179 8.31 -3.98 12.16
N LYS A 180 8.36 -4.80 11.10
CA LYS A 180 9.08 -4.46 9.86
C LYS A 180 8.42 -3.27 9.15
N LYS A 181 9.14 -2.59 8.26
CA LYS A 181 8.58 -1.53 7.41
C LYS A 181 7.32 -2.03 6.69
N GLY A 182 6.27 -1.21 6.71
CA GLY A 182 4.95 -1.55 6.17
C GLY A 182 4.02 -2.27 7.13
N ALA A 183 4.47 -2.73 8.30
CA ALA A 183 3.59 -3.33 9.30
C ALA A 183 2.53 -2.32 9.77
N LEU A 184 1.27 -2.75 9.82
CA LEU A 184 0.16 -2.04 10.47
C LEU A 184 0.08 -2.53 11.91
N ALA A 185 0.19 -1.61 12.86
CA ALA A 185 0.11 -1.92 14.27
C ALA A 185 -0.77 -0.93 15.02
N ALA A 186 -1.41 -1.42 16.08
CA ALA A 186 -2.37 -0.64 16.83
C ALA A 186 -1.68 0.26 17.87
N ALA A 187 -2.10 1.52 17.94
CA ALA A 187 -1.60 2.45 18.94
C ALA A 187 -2.25 2.14 20.30
N ARG A 188 -1.58 2.51 21.40
CA ARG A 188 -2.13 2.41 22.76
C ARG A 188 -1.53 3.46 23.67
N THR A 189 -2.18 3.69 24.80
CA THR A 189 -1.61 4.45 25.91
C THR A 189 -0.49 3.64 26.60
N GLY A 190 0.42 4.35 27.28
CA GLY A 190 1.56 3.75 27.94
C GLY A 190 1.19 2.86 29.14
N ASP A 191 2.10 1.95 29.49
CA ASP A 191 1.88 0.85 30.43
C ASP A 191 1.45 1.30 31.84
N GLN A 192 1.87 2.49 32.28
CA GLN A 192 1.47 3.05 33.58
C GLN A 192 -0.05 3.28 33.68
N VAL A 193 -0.69 3.65 32.57
CA VAL A 193 -2.14 3.87 32.48
C VAL A 193 -2.84 2.62 31.97
N ASN A 194 -2.18 1.85 31.10
CA ASN A 194 -2.71 0.68 30.43
C ASN A 194 -1.79 -0.53 30.62
N PRO A 195 -1.75 -1.13 31.82
CA PRO A 195 -0.87 -2.25 32.14
C PRO A 195 -1.25 -3.53 31.37
N LYS A 196 -2.50 -3.63 30.92
CA LYS A 196 -2.99 -4.71 30.05
C LYS A 196 -2.57 -4.55 28.58
N LYS A 197 -1.98 -3.40 28.23
CA LYS A 197 -1.53 -3.04 26.89
C LYS A 197 -2.65 -3.16 25.84
N GLU A 198 -3.89 -2.87 26.23
CA GLU A 198 -5.02 -2.89 25.28
C GLU A 198 -4.84 -1.81 24.22
N SER A 199 -5.13 -2.16 22.97
CA SER A 199 -5.03 -1.26 21.84
C SER A 199 -6.15 -0.23 21.84
N SER A 200 -5.88 0.95 21.28
CA SER A 200 -6.92 1.88 20.85
C SER A 200 -7.90 1.18 19.90
N GLY A 201 -9.19 1.50 20.02
CA GLY A 201 -10.22 0.95 19.14
C GLY A 201 -10.09 1.37 17.67
N SER A 202 -9.39 2.47 17.36
CA SER A 202 -9.26 2.94 15.97
C SER A 202 -7.89 3.48 15.59
N GLN A 203 -7.07 3.92 16.56
CA GLN A 203 -5.77 4.47 16.22
C GLN A 203 -4.77 3.38 15.87
N PHE A 204 -4.06 3.59 14.77
CA PHE A 204 -3.06 2.67 14.24
C PHE A 204 -1.88 3.47 13.68
N TYR A 205 -0.77 2.79 13.45
CA TYR A 205 0.36 3.33 12.73
C TYR A 205 0.87 2.33 11.69
N ILE A 206 1.48 2.87 10.64
CA ILE A 206 2.23 2.11 9.65
C ILE A 206 3.71 2.35 9.91
N VAL A 207 4.48 1.27 10.06
CA VAL A 207 5.90 1.34 10.35
C VAL A 207 6.68 1.84 9.14
N GLN A 208 7.51 2.86 9.32
CA GLN A 208 8.58 3.19 8.39
C GLN A 208 9.89 2.53 8.87
N GLY A 209 10.32 2.88 10.08
CA GLY A 209 11.51 2.33 10.73
C GLY A 209 12.82 2.60 9.99
N ASN A 210 13.89 1.98 10.49
CA ASN A 210 15.23 2.02 9.89
C ASN A 210 15.78 0.60 9.71
N VAL A 211 16.72 0.42 8.78
CA VAL A 211 17.50 -0.82 8.65
C VAL A 211 18.24 -1.12 9.96
N GLN A 212 18.21 -2.38 10.38
CA GLN A 212 18.83 -2.85 11.62
C GLN A 212 20.08 -3.68 11.34
N SER A 213 21.10 -3.54 12.19
CA SER A 213 22.26 -4.42 12.16
C SER A 213 21.98 -5.72 12.92
N ASP A 214 22.70 -6.78 12.59
CA ASP A 214 22.58 -8.05 13.32
C ASP A 214 22.84 -7.90 14.82
N GLN A 215 23.83 -7.08 15.19
CA GLN A 215 24.14 -6.74 16.58
C GLN A 215 22.94 -6.05 17.29
N SER A 216 22.30 -5.08 16.63
CA SER A 216 21.15 -4.38 17.22
C SER A 216 19.94 -5.31 17.41
N LEU A 217 19.74 -6.27 16.51
CA LEU A 217 18.69 -7.28 16.63
C LEU A 217 18.98 -8.23 17.79
N THR A 218 20.21 -8.72 17.93
CA THR A 218 20.63 -9.56 19.07
C THR A 218 20.44 -8.83 20.41
N GLN A 219 20.80 -7.55 20.49
CA GLN A 219 20.55 -6.74 21.71
C GLN A 219 19.05 -6.60 22.02
N ASN A 220 18.21 -6.47 20.99
CA ASN A 220 16.77 -6.42 21.18
C ASN A 220 16.21 -7.76 21.67
N GLU A 221 16.66 -8.88 21.11
CA GLU A 221 16.33 -10.24 21.56
C GLU A 221 16.63 -10.42 23.05
N GLU A 222 17.83 -10.03 23.50
CA GLU A 222 18.24 -10.11 24.90
C GLU A 222 17.36 -9.26 25.80
N ARG A 223 17.10 -8.00 25.42
CA ARG A 223 16.28 -7.06 26.19
C ARG A 223 14.83 -7.53 26.33
N LYS A 224 14.27 -8.12 25.27
CA LYS A 224 12.86 -8.51 25.19
C LYS A 224 12.61 -9.96 25.59
N GLY A 225 13.65 -10.79 25.65
CA GLY A 225 13.51 -12.23 25.83
C GLY A 225 12.83 -12.92 24.63
N ILE A 226 13.06 -12.41 23.41
CA ILE A 226 12.50 -12.97 22.16
C ILE A 226 13.61 -13.50 21.26
N ARG A 227 13.25 -14.23 20.20
CA ARG A 227 14.19 -14.68 19.17
C ARG A 227 13.61 -14.47 17.78
N TYR A 228 14.40 -13.85 16.91
CA TYR A 228 14.07 -13.66 15.51
C TYR A 228 14.54 -14.85 14.69
N ASN A 229 13.70 -15.31 13.77
CA ASN A 229 14.13 -16.26 12.75
C ASN A 229 14.92 -15.55 11.63
N ALA A 230 15.51 -16.32 10.70
CA ALA A 230 16.32 -15.78 9.62
C ALA A 230 15.55 -14.79 8.71
N GLU A 231 14.27 -15.07 8.43
CA GLU A 231 13.41 -14.23 7.58
C GLU A 231 13.11 -12.88 8.24
N GLN A 232 12.84 -12.89 9.55
CA GLN A 232 12.60 -11.69 10.34
C GLN A 232 13.85 -10.80 10.41
N ARG A 233 15.03 -11.40 10.63
CA ARG A 233 16.31 -10.67 10.59
C ARG A 233 16.56 -10.07 9.22
N ALA A 234 16.35 -10.84 8.16
CA ALA A 234 16.51 -10.37 6.78
C ALA A 234 15.55 -9.21 6.46
N ALA A 235 14.29 -9.26 6.91
CA ALA A 235 13.33 -8.17 6.75
C ALA A 235 13.81 -6.89 7.43
N TYR A 236 14.29 -6.97 8.68
CA TYR A 236 14.83 -5.80 9.38
C TYR A 236 16.13 -5.26 8.78
N GLN A 237 16.97 -6.13 8.22
CA GLN A 237 18.24 -5.76 7.60
C GLN A 237 18.08 -5.16 6.19
N SER A 238 17.01 -5.49 5.48
CA SER A 238 16.78 -5.03 4.10
C SER A 238 15.75 -3.90 4.01
N LEU A 239 14.59 -4.06 4.64
CA LEU A 239 13.49 -3.10 4.58
C LEU A 239 13.53 -2.10 5.74
N GLY A 240 14.05 -2.53 6.88
CA GLY A 240 14.00 -1.79 8.13
C GLY A 240 12.74 -2.05 8.96
N GLY A 241 12.63 -1.34 10.07
CA GLY A 241 11.52 -1.48 11.00
C GLY A 241 11.82 -0.91 12.39
N THR A 242 11.02 -1.34 13.37
CA THR A 242 11.04 -0.83 14.75
C THR A 242 11.03 -1.98 15.76
N PRO A 243 12.07 -2.84 15.79
CA PRO A 243 12.08 -4.08 16.58
C PRO A 243 11.88 -3.88 18.08
N PHE A 244 12.17 -2.69 18.59
CA PHE A 244 11.93 -2.34 19.99
C PHE A 244 10.45 -2.28 20.38
N LEU A 245 9.52 -2.31 19.41
CA LEU A 245 8.07 -2.41 19.64
C LEU A 245 7.55 -3.86 19.62
N ASP A 246 8.36 -4.82 19.19
CA ASP A 246 7.93 -6.23 19.11
C ASP A 246 7.50 -6.76 20.48
N MET A 247 6.38 -7.49 20.47
CA MET A 247 5.71 -8.01 21.67
C MET A 247 5.18 -6.95 22.66
N ASP A 248 5.16 -5.67 22.27
CA ASP A 248 4.55 -4.58 23.08
C ASP A 248 3.34 -3.91 22.43
N TYR A 249 3.21 -4.06 21.11
CA TYR A 249 2.12 -3.52 20.31
C TYR A 249 1.63 -4.60 19.34
N THR A 250 0.32 -4.63 19.10
CA THR A 250 -0.27 -5.64 18.22
C THR A 250 -0.05 -5.24 16.77
N VAL A 251 0.73 -6.04 16.03
CA VAL A 251 0.81 -5.97 14.56
C VAL A 251 -0.34 -6.78 13.99
N PHE A 252 -1.19 -6.16 13.18
CA PHE A 252 -2.43 -6.78 12.68
C PHE A 252 -2.56 -6.79 11.15
N GLY A 253 -1.55 -6.29 10.44
CA GLY A 253 -1.50 -6.34 8.98
C GLY A 253 -0.18 -5.82 8.43
N GLU A 254 -0.07 -5.77 7.11
CA GLU A 254 1.06 -5.17 6.42
C GLU A 254 0.66 -4.54 5.08
N VAL A 255 1.36 -3.48 4.71
CA VAL A 255 1.30 -2.89 3.37
C VAL A 255 1.97 -3.85 2.38
N VAL A 256 1.21 -4.29 1.39
CA VAL A 256 1.63 -5.20 0.30
C VAL A 256 1.80 -4.48 -1.04
N TYR A 257 1.32 -3.24 -1.15
CA TYR A 257 1.51 -2.36 -2.31
C TYR A 257 1.63 -0.91 -1.86
N GLY A 258 2.47 -0.12 -2.54
CA GLY A 258 2.65 1.31 -2.26
C GLY A 258 3.55 1.56 -1.04
N LEU A 259 4.53 0.70 -0.77
CA LEU A 259 5.42 0.83 0.38
C LEU A 259 6.19 2.17 0.37
N GLU A 260 6.50 2.70 -0.81
CA GLU A 260 7.15 4.00 -1.00
C GLU A 260 6.27 5.19 -0.59
N VAL A 261 4.95 5.03 -0.53
CA VAL A 261 4.03 6.06 -0.04
C VAL A 261 4.30 6.36 1.43
N ILE A 262 4.71 5.36 2.22
CA ILE A 262 5.11 5.53 3.62
C ILE A 262 6.27 6.52 3.72
N ASP A 263 7.29 6.39 2.86
CA ASP A 263 8.45 7.28 2.87
C ASP A 263 8.07 8.70 2.42
N LYS A 264 7.19 8.84 1.42
CA LYS A 264 6.70 10.15 0.97
C LYS A 264 5.97 10.89 2.11
N ILE A 265 5.13 10.18 2.86
CA ILE A 265 4.44 10.75 4.02
C ILE A 265 5.45 11.08 5.12
N ALA A 266 6.37 10.18 5.43
CA ALA A 266 7.39 10.37 6.46
C ALA A 266 8.37 11.52 6.17
N ALA A 267 8.59 11.83 4.89
CA ALA A 267 9.41 12.96 4.45
C ALA A 267 8.70 14.33 4.55
N THR A 268 7.42 14.36 4.92
CA THR A 268 6.71 15.63 5.10
C THR A 268 7.29 16.43 6.26
N LYS A 269 7.33 17.76 6.11
CA LYS A 269 7.70 18.64 7.22
C LYS A 269 6.66 18.51 8.32
N THR A 270 7.11 18.31 9.56
CA THR A 270 6.25 18.27 10.74
C THR A 270 6.42 19.50 11.62
N GLU A 271 5.40 19.78 12.40
CA GLU A 271 5.34 20.82 13.41
C GLU A 271 5.26 20.22 14.82
N ARG A 272 4.84 21.01 15.81
CA ARG A 272 4.71 20.58 17.19
C ARG A 272 3.85 19.30 17.30
N GLY A 273 4.34 18.33 18.06
CA GLY A 273 3.67 17.04 18.25
C GLY A 273 3.81 16.10 17.05
N ASP A 274 4.79 16.35 16.18
CA ASP A 274 5.07 15.60 14.96
C ASP A 274 3.90 15.61 13.96
N ARG A 275 3.01 16.61 14.04
CA ARG A 275 1.90 16.76 13.11
C ARG A 275 2.41 17.27 11.76
N PRO A 276 2.03 16.66 10.62
CA PRO A 276 2.36 17.20 9.30
C PRO A 276 1.91 18.65 9.10
N ALA A 277 2.81 19.49 8.57
CA ALA A 277 2.54 20.89 8.27
C ALA A 277 1.45 21.03 7.20
N ALA A 278 1.51 20.21 6.15
CA ALA A 278 0.39 19.97 5.24
C ALA A 278 -0.38 18.74 5.72
N ASP A 279 -1.71 18.83 5.82
CA ASP A 279 -2.52 17.69 6.25
C ASP A 279 -2.39 16.53 5.26
N VAL A 280 -2.13 15.34 5.79
CA VAL A 280 -2.13 14.08 5.03
C VAL A 280 -3.40 13.33 5.42
N THR A 281 -4.45 13.52 4.63
CA THR A 281 -5.72 12.81 4.81
C THR A 281 -5.62 11.36 4.37
N MET A 282 -6.48 10.53 4.95
CA MET A 282 -6.69 9.15 4.53
C MET A 282 -8.14 8.91 4.15
N LYS A 283 -8.32 8.00 3.22
CA LYS A 283 -9.60 7.36 2.90
C LYS A 283 -9.34 5.87 2.77
N ILE A 284 -10.02 5.06 3.57
CA ILE A 284 -9.76 3.62 3.63
C ILE A 284 -10.97 2.87 3.08
N ARG A 285 -10.75 1.91 2.17
CA ARG A 285 -11.82 1.11 1.58
C ARG A 285 -11.48 -0.36 1.67
N ALA A 286 -12.51 -1.18 1.85
CA ALA A 286 -12.39 -2.61 1.66
C ALA A 286 -12.15 -2.93 0.18
N VAL A 287 -11.31 -3.92 -0.05
CA VAL A 287 -10.97 -4.45 -1.37
C VAL A 287 -11.75 -5.76 -1.53
N HIS A 288 -12.56 -5.86 -2.59
CA HIS A 288 -13.44 -7.00 -2.89
C HIS A 288 -13.20 -7.54 -4.29
#